data_AF-A0A5J6WG14-F1
#
_entry.id   AF-A0A5J6WG14-F1
#
_cell.length_a   1.000
_cell.length_b   1.000
_cell.length_c   1.000
_cell.angle_alpha   90.00
_cell.angle_beta   90.00
_cell.angle_gamma   90.00
#
_symmetry.space_group_name_H-M   'P 1'
#
loop_
_entity.id
_entity.type
_entity.pdbx_description
1 polymer ?
#
loop_
_entity_poly.entity_id
_entity_poly.type
_entity_poly.pdbx_seq_one_letter_code
_entity_poly.pdbx_strand_id
1 'polypeptide(L)'
;MEAKIYNQRWWLNCCDSEALKGVISVGLEQAGFSVLNFVEHYFQPQGYTSLWLLAESHAAVHTFPEEDKAYVELSSCSATLLASFDTHLQAAAQQLDWQVTAK
;
A
#
# COMPACT_ATOMS: atom_id res chain seq x y z
N MET A 1 26.56 3.66 10.95
CA MET A 1 25.30 3.56 10.21
C MET A 1 24.23 3.27 11.23
N GLU A 2 23.22 4.14 11.38
CA GLU A 2 22.13 3.95 12.34
C GLU A 2 21.01 3.19 11.66
N ALA A 3 20.48 2.16 12.30
CA ALA A 3 19.34 1.40 11.77
C ALA A 3 18.08 2.28 11.87
N LYS A 4 17.57 2.73 10.72
CA LYS A 4 16.38 3.59 10.65
C LYS A 4 15.40 3.06 9.62
N ILE A 5 14.19 2.76 10.07
CA ILE A 5 13.06 2.38 9.23
C ILE A 5 12.01 3.49 9.35
N TYR A 6 11.55 3.97 8.20
CA TYR A 6 10.42 4.86 8.07
C TYR A 6 9.16 4.04 7.81
N ASN A 7 8.04 4.46 8.40
CA ASN A 7 6.74 3.81 8.22
C ASN A 7 5.72 4.87 7.84
N GLN A 8 5.02 4.68 6.74
CA GLN A 8 3.89 5.50 6.33
C GLN A 8 2.64 4.65 6.22
N ARG A 9 1.50 5.30 6.47
CA ARG A 9 0.19 4.67 6.55
C ARG A 9 -0.85 5.55 5.89
N TRP A 10 -1.77 4.91 5.18
CA TRP A 10 -2.88 5.57 4.50
C TRP A 10 -4.17 4.83 4.76
N TRP A 11 -5.24 5.59 4.91
CA TRP A 11 -6.61 5.11 4.78
C TRP A 11 -7.15 5.48 3.40
N LEU A 12 -7.75 4.51 2.73
CA LEU A 12 -8.42 4.64 1.44
C LEU A 12 -9.90 4.29 1.62
N ASN A 13 -10.82 4.97 0.93
CA ASN A 13 -12.24 4.60 0.87
C ASN A 13 -12.52 3.59 -0.27
N CYS A 14 -11.72 2.53 -0.35
CA CYS A 14 -11.89 1.48 -1.35
C CYS A 14 -11.64 0.11 -0.73
N CYS A 15 -12.43 -0.89 -1.12
CA CYS A 15 -12.28 -2.27 -0.69
C CYS A 15 -12.13 -3.28 -1.85
N ASP A 16 -12.00 -2.81 -3.09
CA ASP A 16 -11.78 -3.68 -4.26
C ASP A 16 -10.34 -4.21 -4.24
N SER A 17 -10.20 -5.52 -4.02
CA SER A 17 -8.91 -6.18 -3.90
C SER A 17 -8.06 -6.09 -5.16
N GLU A 18 -8.66 -6.19 -6.34
CA GLU A 18 -7.92 -6.17 -7.61
C GLU A 18 -7.44 -4.76 -7.91
N ALA A 19 -8.30 -3.76 -7.67
CA ALA A 19 -7.91 -2.35 -7.82
C ALA A 19 -6.80 -1.98 -6.82
N LEU A 20 -6.94 -2.34 -5.55
CA LEU A 20 -5.92 -2.09 -4.54
C LEU A 20 -4.59 -2.77 -4.90
N LYS A 21 -4.62 -4.07 -5.21
CA LYS A 21 -3.43 -4.82 -5.62
C LYS A 21 -2.74 -4.18 -6.83
N GLY A 22 -3.51 -3.78 -7.83
CA GLY A 22 -2.99 -3.11 -9.03
C GLY A 22 -2.31 -1.79 -8.70
N VAL A 23 -3.02 -0.89 -7.99
CA VAL A 23 -2.50 0.44 -7.63
C VAL A 23 -1.25 0.34 -6.77
N ILE A 24 -1.25 -0.52 -5.73
CA ILE A 24 -0.10 -0.66 -4.84
C ILE A 24 1.10 -1.28 -5.58
N SER A 25 0.88 -2.31 -6.40
CA SER A 25 1.98 -2.94 -7.15
C SER A 25 2.63 -1.98 -8.15
N VAL A 26 1.82 -1.24 -8.91
CA VAL A 26 2.31 -0.22 -9.86
C VAL A 26 3.00 0.91 -9.12
N GLY A 27 2.44 1.38 -8.00
CA GLY A 27 3.04 2.44 -7.18
C GLY A 27 4.41 2.04 -6.62
N LEU A 28 4.55 0.78 -6.15
CA LEU A 28 5.82 0.25 -5.66
C LEU A 28 6.88 0.21 -6.77
N GLU A 29 6.51 -0.28 -7.96
CA GLU A 29 7.42 -0.33 -9.12
C GLU A 29 7.84 1.07 -9.56
N GLN A 30 6.89 2.00 -9.71
CA GLN A 30 7.17 3.38 -10.13
C GLN A 30 8.03 4.14 -9.12
N ALA A 31 7.83 3.88 -7.83
CA ALA A 31 8.66 4.44 -6.77
C ALA A 31 10.06 3.83 -6.69
N GLY A 32 10.34 2.75 -7.42
CA GLY A 32 11.64 2.09 -7.46
C GLY A 32 11.87 1.02 -6.38
N PHE A 33 10.80 0.53 -5.73
CA PHE A 33 10.92 -0.61 -4.82
C PHE A 33 11.15 -1.91 -5.58
N SER A 34 12.03 -2.75 -5.05
CA SER A 34 12.22 -4.11 -5.55
C SER A 34 11.32 -5.08 -4.79
N VAL A 35 10.27 -5.57 -5.45
CA VAL A 35 9.35 -6.58 -4.91
C VAL A 35 9.98 -7.96 -5.07
N LEU A 36 10.18 -8.66 -3.95
CA LEU A 36 10.74 -10.01 -3.90
C LEU A 36 9.66 -11.09 -3.90
N ASN A 37 8.54 -10.82 -3.25
CA ASN A 37 7.42 -11.74 -3.17
C ASN A 37 6.10 -11.00 -2.91
N PHE A 38 5.00 -11.64 -3.24
CA PHE A 38 3.66 -11.17 -2.99
C PHE A 38 2.79 -12.32 -2.48
N VAL A 39 2.02 -12.06 -1.42
CA VAL A 39 1.05 -13.02 -0.87
C VAL A 39 -0.25 -12.30 -0.58
N GLU A 40 -1.37 -12.99 -0.74
CA GLU A 40 -2.70 -12.44 -0.47
C GLU A 40 -3.66 -13.49 0.11
N HIS A 41 -4.68 -13.00 0.81
CA HIS A 41 -5.74 -13.80 1.40
C HIS A 41 -7.09 -13.08 1.35
N TYR A 42 -8.13 -13.84 1.02
CA TYR A 42 -9.51 -13.38 1.00
C TYR A 42 -10.26 -14.03 2.17
N PHE A 43 -10.77 -13.22 3.09
CA PHE A 43 -11.48 -13.67 4.28
C PHE A 43 -12.95 -13.96 3.98
N GLN A 44 -13.58 -14.71 4.88
CA GLN A 44 -15.01 -14.98 4.87
C GLN A 44 -15.67 -14.32 6.10
N PRO A 45 -16.84 -13.69 5.96
CA PRO A 45 -17.62 -13.52 4.72
C PRO A 45 -17.06 -12.45 3.77
N GLN A 46 -16.18 -11.57 4.24
CA GLN A 46 -15.57 -10.49 3.47
C GLN A 46 -14.22 -10.11 4.09
N GLY A 47 -13.45 -9.28 3.38
CA GLY A 47 -12.15 -8.79 3.83
C GLY A 47 -11.01 -9.35 2.99
N TYR A 48 -9.94 -8.58 2.88
CA TYR A 48 -8.78 -8.89 2.06
C TYR A 48 -7.51 -8.43 2.78
N THR A 49 -6.46 -9.23 2.69
CA THR A 49 -5.12 -8.83 3.11
C THR A 49 -4.12 -9.23 2.06
N SER A 50 -3.20 -8.32 1.76
CA SER A 50 -2.06 -8.61 0.90
C SER A 50 -0.78 -8.00 1.43
N LEU A 51 0.33 -8.65 1.10
CA LEU A 51 1.66 -8.28 1.57
C LEU A 51 2.67 -8.41 0.44
N TRP A 52 3.45 -7.35 0.25
CA TRP A 52 4.61 -7.31 -0.65
C TRP A 52 5.86 -7.37 0.20
N LEU A 53 6.66 -8.42 0.02
CA LEU A 53 8.02 -8.47 0.54
C LEU A 53 8.90 -7.62 -0.36
N LEU A 54 9.56 -6.61 0.21
CA LEU A 54 10.49 -5.74 -0.50
C LEU A 54 11.93 -6.09 -0.10
N ALA A 55 12.92 -5.72 -0.92
CA ALA A 55 14.32 -6.07 -0.70
C ALA A 55 14.83 -5.85 0.74
N GLU A 56 14.41 -4.76 1.39
CA GLU A 56 14.81 -4.41 2.76
C GLU A 56 13.62 -4.02 3.65
N SER A 57 12.38 -4.32 3.25
CA SER A 57 11.18 -3.87 3.97
C SER A 57 9.91 -4.61 3.52
N HIS A 58 8.72 -4.02 3.70
CA HIS A 58 7.45 -4.58 3.25
C HIS A 58 6.40 -3.51 3.02
N ALA A 59 5.38 -3.86 2.24
CA ALA A 59 4.11 -3.15 2.15
C ALA A 59 2.97 -4.11 2.51
N ALA A 60 1.91 -3.61 3.14
CA ALA A 60 0.73 -4.41 3.44
C ALA A 60 -0.55 -3.61 3.21
N VAL A 61 -1.61 -4.33 2.83
CA VAL A 61 -2.96 -3.81 2.66
C VAL A 61 -3.92 -4.67 3.47
N HIS A 62 -4.85 -4.03 4.17
CA HIS A 62 -5.96 -4.66 4.86
C HIS A 62 -7.25 -3.95 4.49
N THR A 63 -8.29 -4.69 4.09
CA THR A 63 -9.62 -4.10 3.84
C THR A 63 -10.57 -4.39 5.00
N PHE A 64 -11.43 -3.42 5.28
CA PHE A 64 -12.51 -3.44 6.25
C PHE A 64 -13.81 -3.05 5.52
N PRO A 65 -14.41 -3.96 4.73
CA PRO A 65 -15.56 -3.62 3.88
C PRO A 65 -16.80 -3.15 4.68
N GLU A 66 -16.91 -3.53 5.96
CA GLU A 66 -17.92 -3.03 6.89
C GLU A 66 -17.84 -1.52 7.17
N GLU A 67 -16.67 -0.92 6.95
CA GLU A 67 -16.43 0.52 7.08
C GLU A 67 -16.16 1.21 5.74
N ASP A 68 -16.21 0.46 4.63
CA ASP A 68 -15.80 0.91 3.29
C ASP A 68 -14.38 1.52 3.27
N LYS A 69 -13.43 0.84 3.92
CA LYS A 69 -12.05 1.31 4.06
C LYS A 69 -11.00 0.24 3.77
N ALA A 70 -9.87 0.70 3.25
CA ALA A 70 -8.62 -0.05 3.28
C ALA A 70 -7.55 0.72 4.06
N TYR A 71 -6.75 -0.02 4.82
CA TYR A 71 -5.54 0.44 5.44
C TYR A 71 -4.35 -0.05 4.62
N VAL A 72 -3.48 0.88 4.24
CA VAL A 72 -2.23 0.60 3.52
C VAL A 72 -1.08 1.03 4.40
N GLU A 73 -0.06 0.20 4.52
CA GLU A 73 1.20 0.56 5.16
C GLU A 73 2.40 0.22 4.29
N LEU A 74 3.43 1.06 4.40
CA LEU A 74 4.70 0.89 3.70
C LEU A 74 5.85 1.22 4.63
N SER A 75 6.71 0.24 4.86
CA SER A 75 7.97 0.40 5.56
C SER A 75 9.11 0.56 4.56
N SER A 76 10.11 1.37 4.87
CA SER A 76 11.31 1.51 4.03
C SER A 76 12.51 2.09 4.80
N CYS A 77 13.72 1.70 4.41
CA CYS A 77 14.96 2.37 4.82
C CYS A 77 15.14 3.74 4.13
N SER A 78 14.39 4.03 3.05
CA SER A 78 14.52 5.23 2.24
C SER A 78 13.28 6.10 2.29
N ALA A 79 13.42 7.31 2.88
CA ALA A 79 12.38 8.33 2.88
C ALA A 79 12.05 8.85 1.47
N THR A 80 13.02 8.81 0.55
CA THR A 80 12.81 9.25 -0.84
C THR A 80 11.90 8.29 -1.60
N LEU A 81 12.10 6.97 -1.45
CA LEU A 81 11.23 5.98 -2.08
C LEU A 81 9.79 6.07 -1.54
N LEU A 82 9.66 6.31 -0.23
CA LEU A 82 8.35 6.55 0.41
C LEU A 82 7.63 7.78 -0.15
N ALA A 83 8.32 8.92 -0.26
CA ALA A 83 7.73 10.12 -0.84
C ALA A 83 7.34 9.94 -2.32
N SER A 84 8.12 9.17 -3.08
CA SER A 84 7.77 8.81 -4.46
C SER A 84 6.51 7.96 -4.50
N PHE A 85 6.42 6.93 -3.64
CA PHE A 85 5.24 6.08 -3.55
C PHE A 85 3.99 6.88 -3.16
N ASP A 86 4.08 7.75 -2.16
CA ASP A 86 2.97 8.64 -1.76
C ASP A 86 2.47 9.46 -2.96
N THR A 87 3.39 10.04 -3.74
CA THR A 87 3.03 10.81 -4.94
C THR A 87 2.25 9.96 -5.96
N HIS A 88 2.70 8.73 -6.22
CA HIS A 88 2.03 7.81 -7.15
C HIS A 88 0.67 7.34 -6.61
N LEU A 89 0.58 7.06 -5.31
CA LEU A 89 -0.66 6.67 -4.65
C LEU A 89 -1.70 7.79 -4.73
N GLN A 90 -1.32 9.03 -4.43
CA GLN A 90 -2.21 10.19 -4.51
C GLN A 90 -2.72 10.41 -5.95
N ALA A 91 -1.84 10.28 -6.95
CA ALA A 91 -2.21 10.44 -8.35
C ALA A 91 -3.19 9.34 -8.82
N ALA A 92 -2.94 8.09 -8.45
CA ALA A 92 -3.84 6.97 -8.77
C ALA A 92 -5.19 7.12 -8.05
N ALA A 93 -5.17 7.48 -6.78
CA ALA A 93 -6.37 7.73 -5.99
C ALA A 93 -7.23 8.83 -6.61
N GLN A 94 -6.62 9.92 -7.08
CA GLN A 94 -7.35 10.99 -7.77
C GLN A 94 -8.02 10.51 -9.06
N GLN A 95 -7.38 9.62 -9.83
CA GLN A 95 -7.96 9.07 -11.06
C GLN A 95 -9.13 8.10 -10.80
N LEU A 96 -9.13 7.46 -9.64
CA LEU A 96 -10.13 6.48 -9.22
C LEU A 96 -11.18 7.07 -8.27
N ASP A 97 -11.14 8.39 -8.04
CA ASP A 97 -12.00 9.12 -7.09
C ASP A 97 -11.92 8.57 -5.65
N TRP A 98 -10.75 8.09 -5.24
CA TRP A 98 -10.47 7.64 -3.87
C TRP A 98 -10.02 8.81 -2.98
N GLN A 99 -10.53 8.81 -1.75
CA GLN A 99 -10.08 9.66 -0.67
C GLN A 99 -8.92 8.99 0.06
N VAL A 100 -7.80 9.70 0.16
CA VAL A 100 -6.60 9.25 0.88
C VAL A 100 -6.42 10.07 2.13
N THR A 101 -6.30 9.42 3.29
CA THR A 101 -5.95 10.07 4.55
C THR A 101 -4.64 9.49 5.09
N ALA A 102 -3.58 10.29 5.13
CA ALA A 102 -2.30 9.90 5.71
C ALA A 102 -2.34 9.97 7.26
N LYS A 103 -1.65 9.06 7.94
CA LYS A 103 -1.53 9.03 9.41
C LYS A 103 -0.09 8.91 9.88
#